data_AF-A0A6I9MXR4-F1
#
_entry.id   AF-A0A6I9MXR4-F1
#
_cell.length_a   1.000
_cell.length_b   1.000
_cell.length_c   1.000
_cell.angle_alpha   90.00
_cell.angle_beta   90.00
_cell.angle_gamma   90.00
#
_symmetry.space_group_name_H-M   'P 1'
#
loop_
_entity.id
_entity.type
_entity.pdbx_description
1 polymer ?
#
loop_
_entity_poly.entity_id
_entity_poly.type
_entity_poly.pdbx_seq_one_letter_code
_entity_poly.pdbx_strand_id
1 'polypeptide(L)'
;MPAALDWDKVTRIEPESLLECENDQVDEVFGMFVSTEDWEVKDKAPENIVQVLRVFQTLLKIKDQEATIAANFVEDIGVKHAKTEKELLAKVSRLEREHKHSGTGPDSRFLRDEIRQLETQLEQREKELTQLKKDMGKEKNTTEELLVRAEEAEDVVKKLKREVCDCWHYMIQTLTYSSSFTSSLSPSSLKKRKKK
;
A
#
# COMPACT_ATOMS: atom_id res chain seq x y z
N MET A 1 -60.61 -40.77 -23.12
CA MET A 1 -60.46 -42.02 -23.90
C MET A 1 -58.97 -42.29 -23.99
N PRO A 2 -58.51 -43.55 -23.91
CA PRO A 2 -57.11 -43.89 -24.10
C PRO A 2 -56.64 -43.39 -25.48
N ALA A 3 -55.40 -42.94 -25.58
CA ALA A 3 -54.84 -42.54 -26.86
C ALA A 3 -54.60 -43.79 -27.72
N ALA A 4 -55.36 -43.90 -28.82
CA ALA A 4 -55.28 -45.00 -29.76
C ALA A 4 -54.24 -44.73 -30.85
N LEU A 5 -53.62 -45.79 -31.37
CA LEU A 5 -52.64 -45.68 -32.45
C LEU A 5 -53.28 -45.18 -33.75
N ASP A 6 -52.65 -44.18 -34.37
CA ASP A 6 -53.00 -43.77 -35.74
C ASP A 6 -52.37 -44.74 -36.76
N TRP A 7 -53.12 -45.80 -37.05
CA TRP A 7 -52.72 -46.86 -37.98
C TRP A 7 -52.46 -46.33 -39.41
N ASP A 8 -53.23 -45.36 -39.87
CA ASP A 8 -53.08 -44.79 -41.22
C ASP A 8 -51.77 -44.00 -41.34
N LYS A 9 -51.36 -43.32 -40.27
CA LYS A 9 -50.06 -42.65 -40.22
C LYS A 9 -48.91 -43.65 -40.20
N VAL A 10 -48.93 -44.63 -39.30
CA VAL A 10 -47.79 -45.56 -39.14
C VAL A 10 -47.58 -46.43 -40.38
N THR A 11 -48.66 -46.85 -41.03
CA THR A 11 -48.57 -47.68 -42.24
C THR A 11 -48.00 -46.93 -43.46
N ARG A 12 -48.07 -45.59 -43.47
CA ARG A 12 -47.48 -44.74 -44.52
C ARG A 12 -46.00 -44.41 -44.28
N ILE A 13 -45.49 -44.65 -43.06
CA ILE A 13 -44.08 -44.38 -42.75
C ILE A 13 -43.23 -45.44 -43.43
N GLU A 14 -42.27 -44.99 -44.23
CA GLU A 14 -41.23 -45.85 -44.76
C GLU A 14 -40.11 -45.99 -43.72
N PRO A 15 -39.82 -47.21 -43.21
CA PRO A 15 -38.88 -47.37 -42.11
C PRO A 15 -37.45 -46.97 -42.45
N GLU A 16 -37.07 -46.98 -43.73
CA GLU A 16 -35.71 -46.63 -44.16
C GLU A 16 -35.52 -45.12 -44.28
N SER A 17 -36.56 -44.38 -44.72
CA SER A 17 -36.49 -42.92 -44.84
C SER A 17 -36.44 -42.20 -43.49
N LEU A 18 -36.95 -42.85 -42.43
CA LEU A 18 -36.92 -42.30 -41.08
C LEU A 18 -35.49 -42.07 -40.55
N LEU A 19 -34.49 -42.79 -41.08
CA LEU A 19 -33.07 -42.59 -40.73
C LEU A 19 -32.50 -41.26 -41.27
N GLU A 20 -33.10 -40.71 -42.31
CA GLU A 20 -32.67 -39.48 -42.99
C GLU A 20 -33.56 -38.28 -42.64
N CYS A 21 -34.65 -38.51 -41.91
CA CYS A 21 -35.57 -37.47 -41.46
C CYS A 21 -34.93 -36.52 -40.45
N GLU A 22 -35.47 -35.30 -40.40
CA GLU A 22 -35.15 -34.33 -39.36
C GLU A 22 -35.59 -34.85 -37.99
N ASN A 23 -34.84 -34.50 -36.94
CA ASN A 23 -35.09 -34.95 -35.57
C ASN A 23 -36.53 -34.66 -35.10
N ASP A 24 -37.08 -33.50 -35.44
CA ASP A 24 -38.45 -33.12 -35.05
C ASP A 24 -39.50 -34.09 -35.60
N GLN A 25 -39.29 -34.62 -36.81
CA GLN A 25 -40.20 -35.59 -37.43
C GLN A 25 -40.05 -36.97 -36.78
N VAL A 26 -38.81 -37.38 -36.47
CA VAL A 26 -38.54 -38.63 -35.75
C VAL A 26 -39.15 -38.57 -34.34
N ASP A 27 -39.05 -37.43 -33.67
CA ASP A 27 -39.60 -37.21 -32.34
C ASP A 27 -41.14 -37.15 -32.34
N GLU A 28 -41.78 -36.66 -33.40
CA GLU A 28 -43.24 -36.77 -33.57
C GLU A 28 -43.67 -38.24 -33.66
N VAL A 29 -43.00 -39.03 -34.50
CA VAL A 29 -43.29 -40.47 -34.63
C VAL A 29 -43.02 -41.18 -33.31
N PHE A 30 -41.88 -40.91 -32.65
CA PHE A 30 -41.57 -41.47 -31.34
C PHE A 30 -42.63 -41.09 -30.28
N GLY A 31 -43.02 -39.81 -30.25
CA GLY A 31 -44.04 -39.29 -29.36
C GLY A 31 -45.40 -39.96 -29.55
N MET A 32 -45.78 -40.24 -30.79
CA MET A 32 -46.99 -41.02 -31.10
C MET A 32 -46.92 -42.44 -30.51
N PHE A 33 -45.80 -43.15 -30.69
CA PHE A 33 -45.63 -44.50 -30.15
C PHE A 33 -45.63 -44.51 -28.60
N VAL A 34 -44.96 -43.55 -27.97
CA VAL A 34 -44.91 -43.42 -26.50
C VAL A 34 -46.27 -43.06 -25.91
N SER A 35 -47.05 -42.23 -26.61
CA SER A 35 -48.36 -41.78 -26.14
C SER A 35 -49.47 -42.80 -26.39
N THR A 36 -49.21 -43.87 -27.14
CA THR A 36 -50.23 -44.89 -27.46
C THR A 36 -50.43 -45.84 -26.28
N GLU A 37 -51.63 -45.83 -25.69
CA GLU A 37 -52.00 -46.69 -24.57
C GLU A 37 -52.76 -47.94 -25.02
N ASP A 38 -53.58 -47.82 -26.07
CA ASP A 38 -54.30 -48.94 -26.68
C ASP A 38 -53.94 -49.08 -28.17
N TRP A 39 -53.60 -50.30 -28.56
CA TRP A 39 -53.11 -50.62 -29.90
C TRP A 39 -54.22 -51.23 -30.77
N GLU A 40 -55.30 -51.78 -30.20
CA GLU A 40 -56.44 -52.35 -30.93
C GLU A 40 -56.07 -53.26 -32.15
N VAL A 41 -55.17 -54.22 -31.95
CA VAL A 41 -54.60 -55.05 -33.05
C VAL A 41 -55.53 -56.13 -33.61
N LYS A 42 -56.68 -56.42 -32.98
CA LYS A 42 -57.50 -57.61 -33.26
C LYS A 42 -58.03 -57.69 -34.69
N ASP A 43 -58.36 -56.55 -35.29
CA ASP A 43 -58.94 -56.45 -36.64
C ASP A 43 -57.93 -55.95 -37.69
N LYS A 44 -56.63 -55.98 -37.37
CA LYS A 44 -55.57 -55.48 -38.25
C LYS A 44 -54.92 -56.63 -39.02
N ALA A 45 -54.61 -56.37 -40.29
CA ALA A 45 -53.87 -57.31 -41.12
C ALA A 45 -52.45 -57.56 -40.52
N PRO A 46 -51.92 -58.78 -40.59
CA PRO A 46 -50.57 -59.10 -40.11
C PRO A 46 -49.49 -58.17 -40.69
N GLU A 47 -49.64 -57.75 -41.94
CA GLU A 47 -48.73 -56.84 -42.64
C GLU A 47 -48.64 -55.47 -41.95
N ASN A 48 -49.76 -54.95 -41.43
CA ASN A 48 -49.78 -53.68 -40.71
C ASN A 48 -49.03 -53.79 -39.38
N ILE A 49 -49.18 -54.92 -38.68
CA ILE A 49 -48.47 -55.19 -37.43
C ILE A 49 -46.96 -55.31 -37.71
N VAL A 50 -46.58 -56.01 -38.77
CA VAL A 50 -45.18 -56.10 -39.22
C VAL A 50 -44.61 -54.71 -39.54
N GLN A 51 -45.39 -53.84 -40.19
CA GLN A 51 -44.97 -52.47 -40.50
C GLN A 51 -44.69 -51.65 -39.25
N VAL A 52 -45.59 -51.69 -38.26
CA VAL A 52 -45.38 -51.04 -36.95
C VAL A 52 -44.08 -51.51 -36.30
N LEU A 53 -43.83 -52.83 -36.30
CA LEU A 53 -42.60 -53.39 -35.74
C LEU A 53 -41.35 -52.93 -36.50
N ARG A 54 -41.41 -52.78 -37.83
CA ARG A 54 -40.29 -52.25 -38.62
C ARG A 54 -40.00 -50.78 -38.31
N VAL A 55 -41.04 -49.95 -38.23
CA VAL A 55 -40.90 -48.54 -37.82
C VAL A 55 -40.30 -48.45 -36.41
N PHE A 56 -40.78 -49.27 -35.48
CA PHE A 56 -40.24 -49.34 -34.12
C PHE A 56 -38.78 -49.77 -34.08
N GLN A 57 -38.39 -50.77 -34.89
CA GLN A 57 -36.99 -51.19 -35.03
C GLN A 57 -36.10 -50.06 -35.55
N THR A 58 -36.56 -49.27 -36.52
CA THR A 58 -35.80 -48.10 -36.98
C THR A 58 -35.68 -47.06 -35.88
N LEU A 59 -36.77 -46.72 -35.19
CA LEU A 59 -36.74 -45.77 -34.07
C LEU A 59 -35.73 -46.18 -33.00
N LEU A 60 -35.69 -47.47 -32.66
CA LEU A 60 -34.70 -48.00 -31.71
C LEU A 60 -33.26 -47.81 -32.20
N LYS A 61 -32.98 -48.02 -33.50
CA LYS A 61 -31.65 -47.77 -34.07
C LYS A 61 -31.27 -46.29 -34.00
N ILE A 62 -32.22 -45.39 -34.28
CA ILE A 62 -31.98 -43.94 -34.17
C ILE A 62 -31.68 -43.56 -32.72
N LYS A 63 -32.49 -44.01 -31.78
CA LYS A 63 -32.28 -43.71 -30.35
C LYS A 63 -30.99 -44.32 -29.80
N ASP A 64 -30.57 -45.48 -30.27
CA ASP A 64 -29.27 -46.08 -29.95
C ASP A 64 -28.09 -45.20 -30.44
N GLN A 65 -28.19 -44.66 -31.66
CA GLN A 65 -27.20 -43.73 -32.21
C GLN A 65 -27.18 -42.40 -31.45
N GLU A 66 -28.34 -41.79 -31.20
CA GLU A 66 -28.46 -40.56 -30.41
C GLU A 66 -27.86 -40.74 -29.00
N ALA A 67 -28.19 -41.84 -28.32
CA ALA A 67 -27.64 -42.16 -27.00
C ALA A 67 -26.11 -42.33 -27.05
N THR A 68 -25.59 -42.98 -28.09
CA THR A 68 -24.14 -43.13 -28.30
C THR A 68 -23.45 -41.79 -28.52
N ILE A 69 -24.02 -40.91 -29.34
CA ILE A 69 -23.50 -39.55 -29.58
C ILE A 69 -23.51 -38.73 -28.29
N ALA A 70 -24.62 -38.77 -27.54
CA ALA A 70 -24.76 -38.06 -26.27
C ALA A 70 -23.75 -38.55 -25.23
N ALA A 71 -23.55 -39.87 -25.11
CA ALA A 71 -22.56 -40.46 -24.20
C ALA A 71 -21.14 -39.98 -24.52
N ASN A 72 -20.74 -40.05 -25.79
CA ASN A 72 -19.41 -39.57 -26.23
C ASN A 72 -19.22 -38.07 -25.98
N PHE A 73 -20.25 -37.25 -26.23
CA PHE A 73 -20.19 -35.82 -25.98
C PHE A 73 -20.00 -35.50 -24.48
N VAL A 74 -20.73 -36.19 -23.61
CA VAL A 74 -20.61 -36.01 -22.15
C VAL A 74 -19.23 -36.45 -21.66
N GLU A 75 -18.70 -37.56 -22.16
CA GLU A 75 -17.35 -38.03 -21.83
C GLU A 75 -16.27 -37.02 -22.25
N ASP A 76 -16.32 -36.54 -23.49
CA ASP A 76 -15.37 -35.55 -24.02
C ASP A 76 -15.36 -34.25 -23.22
N ILE A 77 -16.56 -33.74 -22.87
CA ILE A 77 -16.68 -32.55 -22.02
C ILE A 77 -16.16 -32.85 -20.61
N GLY A 78 -16.49 -34.00 -20.03
CA GLY A 78 -16.03 -34.42 -18.72
C GLY A 78 -14.50 -34.47 -18.63
N VAL A 79 -13.84 -35.05 -19.65
CA VAL A 79 -12.37 -35.09 -19.73
C VAL A 79 -11.76 -33.70 -19.83
N LYS A 80 -12.31 -32.83 -20.69
CA LYS A 80 -11.83 -31.44 -20.82
C LYS A 80 -12.00 -30.66 -19.52
N HIS A 81 -13.16 -30.78 -18.88
CA HIS A 81 -13.48 -30.12 -17.61
C HIS A 81 -12.53 -30.59 -16.49
N ALA A 82 -12.33 -31.90 -16.35
CA ALA A 82 -11.42 -32.45 -15.35
C ALA A 82 -9.98 -31.97 -15.55
N LYS A 83 -9.53 -31.79 -16.80
CA LYS A 83 -8.21 -31.24 -17.11
C LYS A 83 -8.10 -29.77 -16.70
N THR A 84 -9.09 -28.93 -17.04
CA THR A 84 -9.09 -27.51 -16.66
C THR A 84 -9.17 -27.32 -15.16
N GLU A 85 -9.99 -28.11 -14.47
CA GLU A 85 -10.13 -28.08 -13.02
C GLU A 85 -8.81 -28.44 -12.32
N LYS A 86 -8.11 -29.49 -12.78
CA LYS A 86 -6.78 -29.84 -12.29
C LYS A 86 -5.76 -28.72 -12.49
N GLU A 87 -5.77 -28.05 -13.64
CA GLU A 87 -4.87 -26.92 -13.90
C GLU A 87 -5.16 -25.73 -12.98
N LEU A 88 -6.44 -25.41 -12.76
CA LEU A 88 -6.85 -24.35 -11.84
C LEU A 88 -6.46 -24.68 -10.40
N LEU A 89 -6.73 -25.90 -9.93
CA LEU A 89 -6.31 -26.36 -8.59
C LEU A 89 -4.80 -26.27 -8.40
N ALA A 90 -4.01 -26.61 -9.42
CA ALA A 90 -2.55 -26.47 -9.38
C ALA A 90 -2.11 -25.00 -9.29
N LYS A 91 -2.76 -24.10 -10.04
CA LYS A 91 -2.50 -22.65 -9.97
C LYS A 91 -2.87 -22.06 -8.60
N VAL A 92 -4.04 -22.42 -8.07
CA VAL A 92 -4.49 -21.99 -6.73
C VAL A 92 -3.51 -22.47 -5.67
N SER A 93 -3.13 -23.75 -5.69
CA SER A 93 -2.15 -24.31 -4.74
C SER A 93 -0.78 -23.64 -4.82
N ARG A 94 -0.37 -23.18 -6.01
CA ARG A 94 0.86 -22.40 -6.20
C ARG A 94 0.74 -21.01 -5.58
N LEU A 95 -0.33 -20.28 -5.89
CA LEU A 95 -0.58 -18.94 -5.35
C LEU A 95 -0.71 -18.95 -3.83
N GLU A 96 -1.39 -19.95 -3.25
CA GLU A 96 -1.49 -20.11 -1.80
C GLU A 96 -0.12 -20.33 -1.14
N ARG A 97 0.76 -21.10 -1.78
CA ARG A 97 2.16 -21.23 -1.31
C ARG A 97 2.88 -19.89 -1.42
N GLU A 98 2.85 -19.23 -2.57
CA GLU A 98 3.51 -17.94 -2.77
C GLU A 98 3.05 -16.90 -1.74
N HIS A 99 1.74 -16.82 -1.47
CA HIS A 99 1.16 -15.94 -0.45
C HIS A 99 1.68 -16.25 0.96
N LYS A 100 1.78 -17.53 1.34
CA LYS A 100 2.35 -17.92 2.64
C LYS A 100 3.82 -17.52 2.78
N HIS A 101 4.57 -17.53 1.68
CA HIS A 101 6.00 -17.19 1.68
C HIS A 101 6.23 -15.67 1.56
N SER A 102 5.32 -14.90 0.96
CA SER A 102 5.44 -13.44 0.84
C SER A 102 5.11 -12.68 2.13
N GLY A 103 4.20 -13.20 2.98
CA GLY A 103 3.85 -12.57 4.25
C GLY A 103 4.82 -12.84 5.42
N THR A 104 5.74 -13.81 5.27
CA THR A 104 6.59 -14.30 6.37
C THR A 104 8.08 -14.36 5.97
N GLY A 105 8.52 -13.47 5.08
CA GLY A 105 9.92 -13.40 4.65
C GLY A 105 10.88 -12.83 5.71
N PRO A 106 12.17 -13.22 5.72
CA PRO A 106 13.23 -12.61 6.54
C PRO A 106 13.26 -11.08 6.45
N ASP A 107 12.92 -10.55 5.28
CA ASP A 107 12.88 -9.14 4.94
C ASP A 107 11.97 -8.33 5.88
N SER A 108 10.83 -8.89 6.28
CA SER A 108 9.90 -8.22 7.19
C SER A 108 10.45 -8.16 8.64
N ARG A 109 11.29 -9.11 9.05
CA ARG A 109 11.96 -9.06 10.37
C ARG A 109 13.11 -8.07 10.34
N PHE A 110 13.93 -8.10 9.30
CA PHE A 110 15.03 -7.15 9.10
C PHE A 110 14.54 -5.70 9.13
N LEU A 111 13.49 -5.38 8.37
CA LEU A 111 12.88 -4.04 8.38
C LEU A 111 12.32 -3.65 9.75
N ARG A 112 11.73 -4.60 10.50
CA ARG A 112 11.27 -4.34 11.87
C ARG A 112 12.43 -4.01 12.82
N ASP A 113 13.55 -4.71 12.70
CA ASP A 113 14.71 -4.48 13.56
C ASP A 113 15.43 -3.17 13.19
N GLU A 114 15.51 -2.85 11.89
CA GLU A 114 16.04 -1.57 11.40
C GLU A 114 15.18 -0.39 11.89
N ILE A 115 13.85 -0.50 11.84
CA ILE A 115 12.93 0.50 12.41
C ILE A 115 13.22 0.71 13.90
N ARG A 116 13.34 -0.37 14.69
CA ARG A 116 13.63 -0.27 16.13
C ARG A 116 14.97 0.40 16.42
N GLN A 117 15.99 0.12 15.60
CA GLN A 117 17.30 0.76 15.74
C GLN A 117 17.21 2.26 15.44
N LEU A 118 16.50 2.64 14.37
CA LEU A 118 16.29 4.05 14.02
C LEU A 118 15.48 4.80 15.10
N GLU A 119 14.44 4.18 15.66
CA GLU A 119 13.67 4.74 16.78
C GLU A 119 14.56 5.01 17.99
N THR A 120 15.44 4.08 18.34
CA THR A 120 16.38 4.23 19.47
C THR A 120 17.37 5.37 19.23
N GLN A 121 17.90 5.48 18.00
CA GLN A 121 18.81 6.57 17.64
C GLN A 121 18.12 7.94 17.69
N LEU A 122 16.86 7.99 17.25
CA LEU A 122 16.06 9.20 17.28
C LEU A 122 15.81 9.65 18.72
N GLU A 123 15.42 8.75 19.61
CA GLU A 123 15.20 9.06 21.02
C GLU A 123 16.48 9.58 21.70
N GLN A 124 17.64 8.99 21.39
CA GLN A 124 18.93 9.46 21.90
C GLN A 124 19.27 10.87 21.40
N ARG A 125 19.03 11.16 20.12
CA ARG A 125 19.27 12.49 19.55
C ARG A 125 18.33 13.55 20.11
N GLU A 126 17.08 13.19 20.41
CA GLU A 126 16.15 14.09 21.09
C GLU A 126 16.62 14.42 22.52
N LYS A 127 17.15 13.44 23.26
CA LYS A 127 17.76 13.67 24.58
C LYS A 127 18.99 14.58 24.50
N GLU A 128 19.85 14.37 23.51
CA GLU A 128 21.02 15.24 23.28
C GLU A 128 20.61 16.67 22.93
N LEU A 129 19.62 16.85 22.04
CA LEU A 129 19.11 18.16 21.66
C LEU A 129 18.48 18.90 22.84
N THR A 130 17.70 18.22 23.67
CA THR A 130 17.09 18.84 24.86
C THR A 130 18.15 19.25 25.89
N GLN A 131 19.20 18.45 26.07
CA GLN A 131 20.32 18.80 26.93
C GLN A 131 21.12 20.00 26.39
N LEU A 132 21.48 19.99 25.10
CA LEU A 132 22.22 21.09 24.47
C LEU A 132 21.43 22.40 24.55
N LYS A 133 20.11 22.35 24.32
CA LYS A 133 19.24 23.54 24.44
C LYS A 133 19.24 24.11 25.85
N LYS A 134 19.28 23.26 26.88
CA LYS A 134 19.38 23.67 28.28
C LYS A 134 20.71 24.35 28.57
N ASP A 135 21.81 23.78 28.08
CA ASP A 135 23.16 24.31 28.33
C ASP A 135 23.39 25.63 27.57
N MET A 136 22.95 25.74 26.32
CA MET A 136 22.91 27.02 25.60
C MET A 136 22.11 28.09 26.35
N GLY A 137 20.99 27.73 26.99
CA GLY A 137 20.22 28.65 27.81
C GLY A 137 21.02 29.19 29.00
N LYS A 138 21.79 28.33 29.68
CA LYS A 138 22.65 28.76 30.78
C LYS A 138 23.79 29.64 30.29
N GLU A 139 24.47 29.24 29.22
CA GLU A 139 25.57 30.02 28.63
C GLU A 139 25.10 31.42 28.23
N LYS A 140 23.91 31.53 27.65
CA LYS A 140 23.31 32.81 27.28
C LYS A 140 23.10 33.72 28.50
N ASN A 141 22.56 33.17 29.59
CA ASN A 141 22.40 33.91 30.84
C ASN A 141 23.75 34.36 31.42
N THR A 142 24.76 33.47 31.44
CA THR A 142 26.10 33.84 31.93
C THR A 142 26.76 34.90 31.06
N THR A 143 26.53 34.86 29.74
CA THR A 143 27.05 35.86 28.80
C THR A 143 26.42 37.22 29.04
N GLU A 144 25.11 37.25 29.29
CA GLU A 144 24.37 38.48 29.63
C GLU A 144 24.86 39.09 30.95
N GLU A 145 25.05 38.27 32.00
CA GLU A 145 25.63 38.73 33.28
C GLU A 145 27.05 39.31 33.12
N LEU A 146 27.90 38.67 32.30
CA LEU A 146 29.24 39.16 32.03
C LEU A 146 29.22 40.47 31.22
N LEU A 147 28.29 40.62 30.28
CA LEU A 147 28.12 41.85 29.51
C LEU A 147 27.74 43.01 30.43
N VAL A 148 26.78 42.82 31.33
CA VAL A 148 26.37 43.83 32.32
C VAL A 148 27.57 44.24 33.19
N ARG A 149 28.34 43.28 33.72
CA ARG A 149 29.54 43.58 34.52
C ARG A 149 30.62 44.32 33.73
N ALA A 150 30.78 44.01 32.45
CA ALA A 150 31.72 44.71 31.59
C ALA A 150 31.31 46.16 31.34
N GLU A 151 30.01 46.42 31.15
CA GLU A 151 29.46 47.77 31.02
C GLU A 151 29.65 48.59 32.31
N GLU A 152 29.35 48.00 33.47
CA GLU A 152 29.60 48.62 34.78
C GLU A 152 31.08 49.00 34.96
N ALA A 153 31.99 48.08 34.61
CA ALA A 153 33.43 48.33 34.67
C ALA A 153 33.88 49.43 33.69
N GLU A 154 33.31 49.48 32.49
CA GLU A 154 33.57 50.53 31.50
C GLU A 154 33.14 51.91 32.02
N ASP A 155 31.98 52.00 32.66
CA ASP A 155 31.47 53.23 33.25
C ASP A 155 32.33 53.74 34.41
N VAL A 156 32.84 52.83 35.26
CA VAL A 156 33.82 53.17 36.31
C VAL A 156 35.10 53.70 35.68
N VAL A 157 35.62 53.07 34.62
CA VAL A 157 36.82 53.55 33.90
C VAL A 157 36.57 54.93 33.29
N LYS A 158 35.41 55.16 32.67
CA LYS A 158 35.04 56.49 32.13
C LYS A 158 34.97 57.55 33.23
N LYS A 159 34.49 57.21 34.42
CA LYS A 159 34.45 58.12 35.57
C LYS A 159 35.86 58.44 36.07
N LEU A 160 36.70 57.43 36.30
CA LEU A 160 38.09 57.62 36.75
C LEU A 160 38.91 58.41 35.74
N LYS A 161 38.72 58.19 34.43
CA LYS A 161 39.38 59.01 33.39
C LYS A 161 39.02 60.49 33.51
N ARG A 162 37.75 60.82 33.76
CA ARG A 162 37.29 62.21 33.98
C ARG A 162 37.96 62.81 35.22
N GLU A 163 37.93 62.09 36.34
CA GLU A 163 38.55 62.54 37.60
C GLU A 163 40.07 62.77 37.45
N VAL A 164 40.78 61.88 36.75
CA VAL A 164 42.22 62.06 36.46
C VAL A 164 42.45 63.29 35.57
N CYS A 165 41.63 63.51 34.54
CA CYS A 165 41.70 64.71 33.71
C CYS A 165 41.47 65.98 34.53
N ASP A 166 40.48 65.98 35.43
CA ASP A 166 40.19 67.12 36.31
C ASP A 166 41.36 67.41 37.27
N CYS A 167 41.94 66.36 37.88
CA CYS A 167 43.14 66.50 38.73
C CYS A 167 44.34 67.04 37.96
N TRP A 168 44.58 66.56 36.74
CA TRP A 168 45.65 67.08 35.88
C TRP A 168 45.43 68.56 35.55
N HIS A 169 44.20 68.96 35.24
CA HIS A 169 43.86 70.36 35.00
C HIS A 169 44.14 71.23 36.23
N TYR A 170 43.74 70.78 37.42
CA TYR A 170 44.00 71.49 38.68
C TYR A 170 45.50 71.62 38.98
N MET A 171 46.30 70.57 38.76
CA MET A 171 47.77 70.64 38.91
C MET A 171 48.39 71.64 37.93
N ILE A 172 47.94 71.68 36.67
CA ILE A 172 48.44 72.66 35.69
C ILE A 172 48.07 74.09 36.10
N GLN A 173 46.84 74.33 36.57
CA GLN A 173 46.41 75.64 37.08
C GLN A 173 47.23 76.08 38.30
N THR A 174 47.47 75.17 39.25
CA THR A 174 48.27 75.50 40.45
C THR A 174 49.72 75.79 40.09
N LEU A 175 50.33 75.04 39.16
CA LEU A 175 51.69 75.30 38.65
C LEU A 175 51.80 76.62 37.88
N THR A 176 50.79 76.98 37.07
CA THR A 176 50.76 78.26 36.34
C THR A 176 50.49 79.46 37.24
N TYR A 177 49.61 79.32 38.24
CA TYR A 177 49.35 80.36 39.25
C TYR A 177 50.57 80.63 40.13
N SER A 178 51.27 79.57 40.57
CA SER A 178 52.50 79.71 41.36
C SER A 178 53.67 80.30 40.55
N SER A 179 53.78 79.98 39.26
CA SER A 179 54.74 80.64 38.34
C SER A 179 54.45 82.14 38.13
N SER A 180 53.17 82.51 38.06
CA SER A 180 52.72 83.90 37.96
C SER A 180 52.96 84.69 39.25
N PHE A 181 52.89 84.03 40.42
CA PHE A 181 53.22 84.61 41.72
C PHE A 181 54.74 84.79 41.94
N THR A 182 55.57 83.87 41.42
CA THR A 182 57.04 84.05 41.45
C THR A 182 57.53 85.15 40.51
N SER A 183 56.75 85.48 39.48
CA SER A 183 57.09 86.58 38.56
C SER A 183 56.76 87.98 39.12
N SER A 184 55.97 88.08 40.18
CA SER A 184 55.60 89.37 40.83
C SER A 184 56.39 89.69 42.11
N LEU A 185 57.27 88.79 42.57
CA LEU A 185 58.14 88.98 43.74
C LEU A 185 59.62 88.91 43.34
N SER A 186 60.16 90.03 42.90
CA SER A 186 61.62 90.26 42.83
C SER A 186 62.10 90.84 44.17
N PRO A 187 63.28 90.44 44.69
CA PRO A 187 64.00 91.33 45.60
C PRO A 187 65.47 91.53 45.21
N SER A 188 65.73 92.80 44.92
CA SER A 188 67.00 93.50 44.95
C SER A 188 67.72 93.39 46.30
N SER A 189 69.06 93.24 46.20
CA SER A 189 70.11 93.71 47.14
C SER A 189 70.14 93.22 48.60
N LEU A 190 71.26 92.62 49.02
CA LEU A 190 72.11 93.22 50.07
C LEU A 190 73.51 92.59 50.15
N LYS A 191 74.47 93.45 50.50
CA LYS A 191 75.93 93.32 50.44
C LYS A 191 76.54 92.85 51.78
N LYS A 192 77.64 92.10 51.65
CA LYS A 192 78.96 92.24 52.35
C LYS A 192 79.22 91.67 53.77
N ARG A 193 80.36 90.93 53.79
CA ARG A 193 81.50 90.89 54.76
C ARG A 193 81.31 90.02 56.03
N LYS A 194 82.29 89.28 56.58
CA LYS A 194 83.78 89.22 56.43
C LYS A 194 84.38 88.01 57.21
N LYS A 195 85.57 87.56 56.78
CA LYS A 195 86.68 86.83 57.48
C LYS A 195 86.40 85.37 57.91
N LYS A 196 87.29 84.40 57.68
CA LYS A 196 88.78 84.41 57.69
C LYS A 196 89.37 83.87 56.39
#